data_AF-A0A8D0IIU5-F1
#
_entry.id   AF-A0A8D0IIU5-F1
#
_cell.length_a   1.000
_cell.length_b   1.000
_cell.length_c   1.000
_cell.angle_alpha   90.00
_cell.angle_beta   90.00
_cell.angle_gamma   90.00
#
_symmetry.space_group_name_H-M   'P 1'
#
loop_
_entity.id
_entity.type
_entity.pdbx_description
1 polymer ?
#
loop_
_entity_poly.entity_id
_entity_poly.type
_entity_poly.pdbx_seq_one_letter_code
_entity_poly.pdbx_strand_id
1 'polypeptide(L)'
;MASWLPETLFEIVGQGPAPSKDYYQLLITRSQVIFRWWKISLRSEYRSAKPGETKETHENFLENSHLQVQIALIFGAKILDYVFNLCEGKFDFLERLSDNLLLNIISYLDLEDIARLSQTSRRFAKLCTSDKLWEQIVQSACDHITPDMRALAEDMGWRQMFFTNKLQLQRHLRKRKQRHGSQRSSQP
;
A
#
# COMPACT_ATOMS: atom_id res chain seq x y z
N MET A 1 -12.24 -16.60 -2.42
CA MET A 1 -11.28 -15.46 -2.32
C MET A 1 -9.87 -15.81 -2.81
N ALA A 2 -9.40 -17.06 -2.71
CA ALA A 2 -8.05 -17.45 -3.12
C ALA A 2 -7.72 -17.32 -4.64
N SER A 3 -8.71 -17.10 -5.51
CA SER A 3 -8.50 -17.04 -6.97
C SER A 3 -7.84 -15.75 -7.48
N TRP A 4 -7.73 -14.72 -6.64
CA TRP A 4 -7.19 -13.40 -7.03
C TRP A 4 -5.71 -13.21 -6.68
N LEU A 5 -5.13 -14.14 -5.90
CA LEU A 5 -3.73 -14.03 -5.51
C LEU A 5 -2.83 -14.55 -6.65
N PRO A 6 -1.74 -13.82 -6.98
CA PRO A 6 -0.72 -14.34 -7.88
C PRO A 6 -0.09 -15.61 -7.28
N GLU A 7 0.50 -16.45 -8.14
CA GLU A 7 1.17 -17.67 -7.69
C GLU A 7 2.33 -17.35 -6.73
N THR A 8 3.12 -16.33 -7.06
CA THR A 8 4.16 -15.77 -6.20
C THR A 8 3.57 -14.68 -5.32
N LEU A 9 3.56 -14.90 -4.01
CA LEU A 9 3.06 -13.95 -3.02
C LEU A 9 4.15 -12.97 -2.58
N PHE A 10 5.37 -13.46 -2.39
CA PHE A 10 6.51 -12.67 -1.93
C PHE A 10 7.81 -13.27 -2.43
N GLU A 11 8.76 -12.41 -2.78
CA GLU A 11 10.10 -12.81 -3.20
C GLU A 11 11.12 -11.80 -2.67
N ILE A 12 12.21 -12.31 -2.10
CA ILE A 12 13.35 -11.50 -1.69
C ILE A 12 14.65 -12.25 -1.96
N VAL A 13 15.68 -11.50 -2.36
CA VAL A 13 17.04 -12.00 -2.54
C VAL A 13 17.98 -11.26 -1.59
N GLY A 14 19.00 -11.96 -1.12
CA GLY A 14 19.91 -11.43 -0.10
C GLY A 14 21.22 -12.18 -0.07
N GLN A 15 22.22 -11.55 0.54
CA GLN A 15 23.50 -12.17 0.81
C GLN A 15 23.58 -12.53 2.28
N GLY A 16 24.03 -13.75 2.59
CA GLY A 16 24.24 -14.19 3.96
C GLY A 16 25.34 -13.38 4.66
N PRO A 17 25.31 -13.31 6.00
CA PRO A 17 26.34 -12.63 6.76
C PRO A 17 27.72 -13.26 6.57
N ALA A 18 28.78 -12.52 6.91
CA ALA A 18 30.11 -13.09 6.98
C ALA A 18 30.14 -14.26 8.00
N PRO A 19 30.89 -15.35 7.73
CA PRO A 19 31.90 -15.47 6.69
C PRO A 19 31.42 -16.08 5.36
N SER A 20 30.21 -16.65 5.26
CA SER A 20 29.80 -17.38 4.06
C SER A 20 29.65 -16.46 2.85
N LYS A 21 28.93 -15.33 3.03
CA LYS A 21 28.59 -14.40 1.93
C LYS A 21 27.90 -15.09 0.74
N ASP A 22 27.29 -16.24 0.98
CA ASP A 22 26.51 -16.98 -0.02
C ASP A 22 25.26 -16.18 -0.41
N TYR A 23 24.75 -16.38 -1.63
CA TYR A 23 23.51 -15.75 -2.07
C TYR A 23 22.32 -16.63 -1.73
N TYR A 24 21.21 -16.00 -1.35
CA TYR A 24 19.97 -16.66 -0.98
C TYR A 24 18.79 -16.00 -1.68
N GLN A 25 17.78 -16.81 -1.99
CA GLN A 25 16.48 -16.38 -2.49
C GLN A 25 15.41 -17.05 -1.63
N LEU A 26 14.50 -16.25 -1.09
CA LEU A 26 13.31 -16.70 -0.42
C LEU A 26 12.11 -16.35 -1.29
N LEU A 27 11.31 -17.36 -1.62
CA LEU A 27 10.15 -17.26 -2.48
C LEU A 27 8.96 -17.92 -1.79
N ILE A 28 7.91 -17.15 -1.55
CA ILE A 28 6.66 -17.62 -0.95
C ILE A 28 5.61 -17.71 -2.04
N THR A 29 5.12 -18.91 -2.31
CA THR A 29 4.01 -19.16 -3.22
C THR A 29 2.72 -19.33 -2.44
N ARG A 30 1.61 -19.54 -3.15
CA ARG A 30 0.28 -19.77 -2.56
C ARG A 30 0.21 -21.00 -1.64
N SER A 31 1.12 -21.95 -1.79
CA SER A 31 1.10 -23.22 -1.05
C SER A 31 2.44 -23.59 -0.42
N GLN A 32 3.53 -22.97 -0.85
CA GLN A 32 4.88 -23.38 -0.48
C GLN A 32 5.79 -22.22 -0.08
N VAL A 33 6.75 -22.56 0.77
CA VAL A 33 7.94 -21.77 1.07
C VAL A 33 9.11 -22.41 0.33
N ILE A 34 9.74 -21.63 -0.55
CA ILE A 34 10.89 -22.08 -1.34
C ILE A 34 12.10 -21.26 -0.91
N PHE A 35 13.13 -21.95 -0.44
CA PHE A 35 14.38 -21.36 -0.01
C PHE A 35 15.52 -21.91 -0.85
N ARG A 36 16.21 -21.02 -1.59
CA ARG A 36 17.31 -21.37 -2.49
C ARG A 36 18.59 -20.69 -2.06
N TRP A 37 19.71 -21.34 -2.34
CA TRP A 37 21.02 -20.79 -2.05
C TRP A 37 22.05 -21.12 -3.12
N TRP A 38 22.98 -20.19 -3.30
CA TRP A 38 24.13 -20.29 -4.19
C TRP A 38 25.39 -20.08 -3.38
N LYS A 39 26.24 -21.11 -3.36
CA LYS A 39 27.50 -21.06 -2.64
C LYS A 39 28.50 -20.18 -3.40
N ILE A 40 29.00 -19.13 -2.76
CA ILE A 40 29.99 -18.22 -3.32
C ILE A 40 31.32 -18.44 -2.62
N SER A 41 32.24 -19.12 -3.31
CA SER A 41 33.55 -19.43 -2.75
C SER A 41 34.64 -19.41 -3.81
N LEU A 42 35.80 -18.85 -3.44
CA LEU A 42 37.02 -18.89 -4.25
C LEU A 42 37.75 -20.24 -4.16
N ARG A 43 37.39 -21.10 -3.19
CA ARG A 43 38.00 -22.42 -3.02
C ARG A 43 37.63 -23.35 -4.17
N SER A 44 38.63 -24.03 -4.73
CA SER A 44 38.47 -24.91 -5.90
C SER A 44 37.46 -26.04 -5.67
N GLU A 45 37.33 -26.53 -4.43
CA GLU A 45 36.38 -27.58 -4.04
C GLU A 45 34.91 -27.19 -4.30
N TYR A 46 34.60 -25.90 -4.28
CA TYR A 46 33.25 -25.37 -4.49
C TYR A 46 33.04 -24.76 -5.87
N ARG A 47 34.03 -24.87 -6.78
CA ARG A 47 33.94 -24.30 -8.14
C ARG A 47 32.82 -24.93 -8.97
N SER A 48 32.44 -26.17 -8.66
CA SER A 48 31.33 -26.90 -9.32
C SER A 48 30.11 -27.06 -8.41
N ALA A 49 30.03 -26.33 -7.29
CA ALA A 49 28.90 -26.40 -6.38
C ALA A 49 27.63 -25.91 -7.10
N LYS A 50 26.61 -26.77 -7.16
CA LYS A 50 25.32 -26.44 -7.75
C LYS A 50 24.47 -25.67 -6.73
N PRO A 51 23.53 -24.83 -7.19
CA PRO A 51 22.55 -24.20 -6.31
C PRO A 51 21.74 -25.26 -5.57
N GLY A 52 21.43 -24.99 -4.30
CA GLY A 52 20.54 -25.82 -3.50
C GLY A 52 19.15 -25.21 -3.40
N GLU A 53 18.16 -26.06 -3.14
CA GLU A 53 16.77 -25.66 -2.95
C GLU A 53 16.11 -26.55 -1.89
N THR A 54 15.34 -25.93 -1.00
CA THR A 54 14.40 -26.58 -0.10
C THR A 54 13.01 -26.02 -0.39
N LYS A 55 12.03 -26.91 -0.54
CA LYS A 55 10.61 -26.56 -0.71
C LYS A 55 9.80 -27.18 0.41
N GLU A 56 9.02 -26.38 1.11
CA GLU A 56 8.14 -26.84 2.18
C GLU A 56 6.72 -26.32 1.95
N THR A 57 5.73 -27.07 2.41
CA THR A 57 4.37 -26.53 2.52
C THR A 57 4.35 -25.46 3.62
N HIS A 58 3.32 -24.60 3.62
CA HIS A 58 3.16 -23.61 4.69
C HIS A 58 3.10 -24.28 6.08
N GLU A 59 2.36 -25.38 6.22
CA GLU A 59 2.26 -26.14 7.49
C GLU A 59 3.61 -26.68 7.95
N ASN A 60 4.37 -27.32 7.07
CA ASN A 60 5.69 -27.87 7.41
C ASN A 60 6.69 -26.77 7.79
N PHE A 61 6.62 -25.62 7.10
CA PHE A 61 7.46 -24.47 7.42
C PHE A 61 7.20 -23.93 8.83
N LEU A 62 5.94 -23.91 9.28
CA LEU A 62 5.58 -23.45 10.63
C LEU A 62 6.21 -24.30 11.73
N GLU A 63 6.48 -25.58 11.45
CA GLU A 63 7.14 -26.51 12.38
C GLU A 63 8.68 -26.52 12.23
N ASN A 64 9.22 -26.06 11.10
CA ASN A 64 10.64 -26.09 10.80
C ASN A 64 11.41 -24.90 11.42
N SER A 65 11.74 -25.03 12.70
CA SER A 65 12.57 -24.05 13.43
C SER A 65 13.92 -23.75 12.77
N HIS A 66 14.55 -24.72 12.11
CA HIS A 66 15.85 -24.53 11.47
C HIS A 66 15.75 -23.59 10.26
N LEU A 67 14.76 -23.79 9.38
CA LEU A 67 14.54 -22.93 8.22
C LEU A 67 14.11 -21.51 8.66
N GLN A 68 13.26 -21.41 9.69
CA GLN A 68 12.87 -20.13 10.28
C GLN A 68 14.08 -19.33 10.78
N VAL A 69 14.98 -19.97 11.55
CA VAL A 69 16.20 -19.34 12.04
C VAL A 69 17.09 -18.88 10.89
N GLN A 70 17.25 -19.68 9.84
CA GLN A 70 18.03 -19.27 8.66
C GLN A 70 17.45 -18.04 7.97
N ILE A 71 16.12 -18.01 7.76
CA ILE A 71 15.44 -16.85 7.15
C ILE A 71 15.63 -15.60 8.02
N ALA A 72 15.46 -15.71 9.34
CA ALA A 72 15.68 -14.57 10.26
C ALA A 72 17.14 -14.08 10.24
N LEU A 73 18.12 -14.97 10.17
CA LEU A 73 19.53 -14.60 10.12
C LEU A 73 19.91 -13.88 8.82
N ILE A 74 19.31 -14.27 7.69
CA ILE A 74 19.67 -13.75 6.36
C ILE A 74 18.84 -12.52 6.00
N PHE A 75 17.53 -12.56 6.22
CA PHE A 75 16.59 -11.52 5.80
C PHE A 75 16.04 -10.67 6.95
N GLY A 76 16.30 -11.05 8.19
CA GLY A 76 15.87 -10.33 9.39
C GLY A 76 14.52 -10.79 9.95
N ALA A 77 14.32 -10.54 11.24
CA ALA A 77 13.12 -10.97 11.97
C ALA A 77 11.81 -10.43 11.37
N LYS A 78 11.80 -9.19 10.87
CA LYS A 78 10.61 -8.59 10.24
C LYS A 78 10.15 -9.36 9.00
N ILE A 79 11.09 -9.89 8.22
CA ILE A 79 10.77 -10.69 7.03
C ILE A 79 10.25 -12.05 7.47
N LEU A 80 10.84 -12.66 8.50
CA LEU A 80 10.33 -13.90 9.06
C LEU A 80 8.88 -13.73 9.56
N ASP A 81 8.59 -12.68 10.32
CA ASP A 81 7.24 -12.37 10.80
C ASP A 81 6.25 -12.18 9.63
N TYR A 82 6.67 -11.50 8.57
CA TYR A 82 5.85 -11.34 7.37
C TYR A 82 5.57 -12.69 6.68
N VAL A 83 6.57 -13.56 6.56
CA VAL A 83 6.42 -14.90 6.00
C VAL A 83 5.50 -15.76 6.85
N PHE A 84 5.59 -15.70 8.18
CA PHE A 84 4.65 -16.38 9.08
C PHE A 84 3.22 -15.97 8.80
N ASN A 85 2.95 -14.66 8.72
CA ASN A 85 1.62 -14.15 8.40
C ASN A 85 1.11 -14.71 7.05
N LEU A 86 1.96 -14.76 6.02
CA LEU A 86 1.57 -15.34 4.73
C LEU A 86 1.24 -16.84 4.84
N CYS A 87 2.05 -17.62 5.57
CA CYS A 87 1.83 -19.05 5.78
C CYS A 87 0.58 -19.36 6.62
N GLU A 88 0.21 -18.46 7.54
CA GLU A 88 -1.03 -18.55 8.32
C GLU A 88 -2.27 -18.05 7.55
N GLY A 89 -2.11 -17.63 6.29
CA GLY A 89 -3.20 -17.12 5.46
C GLY A 89 -3.59 -15.67 5.71
N LYS A 90 -2.78 -14.91 6.47
CA LYS A 90 -2.96 -13.47 6.72
C LYS A 90 -2.33 -12.66 5.58
N PHE A 91 -3.01 -12.63 4.45
CA PHE A 91 -2.55 -11.90 3.27
C PHE A 91 -2.86 -10.40 3.34
N ASP A 92 -1.94 -9.61 2.82
CA ASP A 92 -2.02 -8.17 2.55
C ASP A 92 -2.90 -7.85 1.33
N PHE A 93 -4.16 -8.31 1.36
CA PHE A 93 -5.10 -8.16 0.23
C PHE A 93 -5.23 -6.72 -0.27
N LEU A 94 -5.28 -5.76 0.65
CA LEU A 94 -5.44 -4.35 0.32
C LEU A 94 -4.27 -3.84 -0.54
N GLU A 95 -3.03 -4.22 -0.23
CA GLU A 95 -1.87 -3.83 -1.03
C GLU A 95 -1.80 -4.55 -2.38
N ARG A 96 -2.56 -5.63 -2.58
CA ARG A 96 -2.57 -6.41 -3.83
C ARG A 96 -3.68 -6.00 -4.81
N LEU A 97 -4.66 -5.23 -4.36
CA LEU A 97 -5.74 -4.74 -5.22
C LEU A 97 -5.21 -3.81 -6.32
N SER A 98 -5.90 -3.77 -7.46
CA SER A 98 -5.60 -2.80 -8.52
C SER A 98 -5.92 -1.38 -8.07
N ASP A 99 -5.21 -0.40 -8.63
CA ASP A 99 -5.43 1.01 -8.30
C ASP A 99 -6.88 1.45 -8.54
N ASN A 100 -7.55 0.92 -9.57
CA ASN A 100 -8.97 1.23 -9.84
C ASN A 100 -9.91 0.76 -8.71
N LEU A 101 -9.69 -0.45 -8.19
CA LEU A 101 -10.48 -0.97 -7.07
C LEU A 101 -10.17 -0.21 -5.78
N LEU A 102 -8.90 0.12 -5.55
CA LEU A 102 -8.51 0.94 -4.41
C LEU A 102 -9.14 2.33 -4.45
N LEU A 103 -9.11 3.02 -5.59
CA LEU A 103 -9.76 4.31 -5.75
C LEU A 103 -11.26 4.23 -5.44
N ASN A 104 -11.93 3.18 -5.91
CA ASN A 104 -13.34 2.94 -5.61
C ASN A 104 -13.60 2.65 -4.13
N ILE A 105 -12.69 1.96 -3.43
CA ILE A 105 -12.83 1.75 -1.97
C ILE A 105 -12.59 3.07 -1.23
N ILE A 106 -11.56 3.82 -1.62
CA ILE A 106 -11.16 5.07 -0.99
C ILE A 106 -12.24 6.15 -1.17
N SER A 107 -12.99 6.15 -2.28
CA SER A 107 -14.06 7.14 -2.51
C SER A 107 -15.23 7.03 -1.51
N TYR A 108 -15.37 5.91 -0.80
CA TYR A 108 -16.34 5.74 0.29
C TYR A 108 -15.83 6.22 1.65
N LEU A 109 -14.57 6.61 1.77
CA LEU A 109 -13.98 7.07 3.03
C LEU A 109 -14.26 8.56 3.25
N ASP A 110 -14.39 8.93 4.52
CA ASP A 110 -14.44 10.33 4.92
C ASP A 110 -13.09 11.04 4.69
N LEU A 111 -13.12 12.37 4.58
CA LEU A 111 -11.93 13.17 4.29
C LEU A 111 -10.81 12.98 5.33
N GLU A 112 -11.17 12.77 6.60
CA GLU A 112 -10.20 12.49 7.67
C GLU A 112 -9.52 11.14 7.46
N ASP A 113 -10.28 10.12 7.07
CA ASP A 113 -9.76 8.77 6.85
C ASP A 113 -8.92 8.72 5.57
N ILE A 114 -9.28 9.46 4.53
CA ILE A 114 -8.43 9.65 3.35
C ILE A 114 -7.09 10.30 3.76
N ALA A 115 -7.11 11.31 4.64
CA ALA A 115 -5.90 11.95 5.13
C ALA A 115 -5.04 11.00 5.98
N ARG A 116 -5.65 10.18 6.85
CA ARG A 116 -4.93 9.15 7.63
C ARG A 116 -4.35 8.06 6.72
N LEU A 117 -5.15 7.56 5.76
CA LEU A 117 -4.73 6.54 4.80
C LEU A 117 -3.57 7.03 3.94
N SER A 118 -3.55 8.30 3.55
CA SER A 118 -2.45 8.87 2.76
C SER A 118 -1.08 8.80 3.47
N GLN A 119 -1.06 8.63 4.79
CA GLN A 119 0.16 8.59 5.61
C GLN A 119 0.68 7.17 5.85
N THR A 120 -0.03 6.12 5.41
CA THR A 120 0.36 4.73 5.67
C THR A 120 1.42 4.22 4.70
N SER A 121 1.35 4.62 3.43
CA SER A 121 2.32 4.21 2.41
C SER A 121 2.46 5.23 1.29
N ARG A 122 3.58 5.18 0.56
CA ARG A 122 3.80 6.04 -0.62
C ARG A 122 2.76 5.80 -1.72
N ARG A 123 2.25 4.56 -1.85
CA ARG A 123 1.22 4.23 -2.84
C ARG A 123 -0.11 4.85 -2.44
N PHE A 124 -0.53 4.72 -1.19
CA PHE A 124 -1.75 5.37 -0.71
C PHE A 124 -1.64 6.89 -0.72
N ALA A 125 -0.48 7.47 -0.43
CA ALA A 125 -0.24 8.90 -0.62
C ALA A 125 -0.54 9.35 -2.06
N LYS A 126 -0.04 8.62 -3.07
CA LYS A 126 -0.33 8.93 -4.48
C LYS A 126 -1.81 8.75 -4.81
N LEU A 127 -2.44 7.65 -4.40
CA LEU A 127 -3.86 7.40 -4.69
C LEU A 127 -4.78 8.45 -4.05
N CYS A 128 -4.56 8.76 -2.77
CA CYS A 128 -5.36 9.74 -2.01
C CYS A 128 -5.22 11.18 -2.52
N THR A 129 -4.17 11.47 -3.30
CA THR A 129 -3.93 12.78 -3.89
C THR A 129 -4.23 12.85 -5.38
N SER A 130 -4.62 11.73 -6.00
CA SER A 130 -4.87 11.63 -7.44
C SER A 130 -6.16 12.34 -7.85
N ASP A 131 -6.12 13.08 -8.96
CA ASP A 131 -7.30 13.79 -9.45
C ASP A 131 -8.47 12.86 -9.77
N LYS A 132 -8.19 11.64 -10.23
CA LYS A 132 -9.22 10.62 -10.47
C LYS A 132 -10.04 10.32 -9.22
N LEU A 133 -9.42 10.25 -8.04
CA LEU A 133 -10.15 10.07 -6.78
C LEU A 133 -11.04 11.27 -6.49
N TRP A 134 -10.48 12.47 -6.60
CA TRP A 134 -11.18 13.70 -6.24
C TRP A 134 -12.32 14.02 -7.20
N GLU A 135 -12.19 13.65 -8.48
CA GLU A 135 -13.28 13.67 -9.45
C GLU A 135 -14.43 12.75 -8.99
N GLN A 136 -14.13 11.50 -8.61
CA GLN A 136 -15.14 10.56 -8.11
C GLN A 136 -15.84 11.07 -6.85
N ILE A 137 -15.09 11.65 -5.91
CA ILE A 137 -15.64 12.24 -4.69
C ILE A 137 -16.60 13.39 -5.04
N VAL A 138 -16.19 14.30 -5.93
CA VAL A 138 -17.05 15.41 -6.37
C VAL A 138 -18.29 14.91 -7.10
N GLN A 139 -18.14 13.94 -8.02
CA GLN A 139 -19.26 13.32 -8.74
C GLN A 139 -20.26 12.66 -7.78
N SER A 140 -19.78 12.02 -6.72
CA SER A 140 -20.64 11.38 -5.73
C SER A 140 -21.38 12.37 -4.83
N ALA A 141 -20.81 13.56 -4.64
CA ALA A 141 -21.35 14.60 -3.75
C ALA A 141 -22.19 15.66 -4.49
N CYS A 142 -22.10 15.75 -5.82
CA CYS A 142 -22.80 16.74 -6.63
C CYS A 142 -23.76 16.08 -7.62
N ASP A 143 -25.04 16.44 -7.57
CA ASP A 143 -26.07 15.93 -8.50
C ASP A 143 -25.79 16.29 -9.96
N HIS A 144 -25.13 17.43 -10.21
CA HIS A 144 -24.78 17.90 -11.55
C HIS A 144 -23.42 18.60 -11.57
N ILE A 145 -22.52 18.15 -12.45
CA ILE A 145 -21.24 18.82 -12.75
C ILE A 145 -21.41 19.67 -14.00
N THR A 146 -21.27 20.99 -13.85
CA THR A 146 -21.37 21.91 -14.98
C THR A 146 -20.11 21.85 -15.87
N PRO A 147 -20.20 22.23 -17.16
CA PRO A 147 -19.04 22.32 -18.04
C PRO A 147 -17.95 23.25 -17.49
N ASP A 148 -18.33 24.38 -16.87
CA ASP A 148 -17.39 25.32 -16.26
C ASP A 148 -16.63 24.71 -15.09
N MET A 149 -17.30 23.88 -14.27
CA MET A 149 -16.63 23.15 -13.18
C MET A 149 -15.61 22.14 -13.72
N ARG A 150 -15.92 21.48 -14.84
CA ARG A 150 -15.01 20.54 -15.49
C ARG A 150 -13.82 21.28 -16.11
N ALA A 151 -14.04 22.38 -16.83
CA ALA A 151 -12.97 23.21 -17.38
C ALA A 151 -12.04 23.75 -16.27
N LEU A 152 -12.63 24.23 -15.17
CA LEU A 152 -11.83 24.69 -14.01
C LEU A 152 -11.03 23.54 -13.38
N ALA A 153 -11.60 22.34 -13.29
CA ALA A 153 -10.89 21.18 -12.77
C ALA A 153 -9.78 20.70 -13.71
N GLU A 154 -9.93 20.85 -15.03
CA GLU A 154 -8.85 20.59 -16.00
C GLU A 154 -7.66 21.56 -15.80
N ASP A 155 -7.92 22.81 -15.45
CA ASP A 155 -6.89 23.83 -15.27
C ASP A 155 -6.11 23.70 -13.93
N MET A 156 -6.78 23.38 -12.82
CA MET A 156 -6.16 23.36 -11.49
C MET A 156 -6.22 22.03 -10.73
N GLY A 157 -6.92 21.03 -11.26
CA GLY A 157 -7.15 19.73 -10.64
C GLY A 157 -8.38 19.68 -9.73
N TRP A 158 -9.04 18.53 -9.73
CA TRP A 158 -10.26 18.26 -8.95
C TRP A 158 -10.03 18.42 -7.45
N ARG A 159 -8.86 17.99 -6.96
CA ARG A 159 -8.52 18.12 -5.53
C ARG A 159 -8.48 19.58 -5.11
N GLN A 160 -7.76 20.41 -5.87
CA GLN A 160 -7.60 21.83 -5.56
C GLN A 160 -8.93 22.56 -5.71
N MET A 161 -9.69 22.26 -6.76
CA MET A 161 -11.05 22.79 -6.95
C MET A 161 -11.97 22.45 -5.77
N PHE A 162 -11.96 21.20 -5.28
CA PHE A 162 -12.77 20.79 -4.12
C PHE A 162 -12.46 21.61 -2.87
N PHE A 163 -11.18 21.77 -2.52
CA PHE A 163 -10.80 22.54 -1.34
C PHE A 163 -11.04 24.04 -1.52
N THR A 164 -10.78 24.60 -2.71
CA THR A 164 -11.08 26.01 -2.97
C THR A 164 -12.58 26.28 -2.88
N ASN A 165 -13.44 25.42 -3.46
CA ASN A 165 -14.90 25.57 -3.35
C ASN A 165 -15.41 25.41 -1.91
N LYS A 166 -14.93 24.43 -1.14
CA LYS A 166 -15.31 24.30 0.29
C LYS A 166 -14.84 25.50 1.11
N LEU A 167 -13.61 25.98 0.88
CA LEU A 167 -13.06 27.15 1.56
C LEU A 167 -13.79 28.45 1.16
N GLN A 168 -14.16 28.58 -0.12
CA GLN A 168 -14.98 29.68 -0.62
C GLN A 168 -16.37 29.64 0.00
N LEU A 169 -17.04 28.49 0.04
CA LEU A 169 -18.33 28.29 0.74
C LEU A 169 -18.22 28.65 2.22
N GLN A 170 -17.21 28.17 2.93
CA GLN A 170 -16.98 28.54 4.34
C GLN A 170 -16.71 30.04 4.50
N ARG A 171 -15.95 30.67 3.60
CA ARG A 171 -15.70 32.11 3.60
C ARG A 171 -16.99 32.91 3.37
N HIS A 172 -17.83 32.48 2.44
CA HIS A 172 -19.14 33.09 2.18
C HIS A 172 -20.09 32.93 3.38
N LEU A 173 -20.13 31.76 4.00
CA LEU A 173 -20.92 31.49 5.21
C LEU A 173 -20.44 32.33 6.41
N ARG A 174 -19.12 32.49 6.60
CA ARG A 174 -18.53 33.38 7.62
C ARG A 174 -18.88 34.85 7.38
N LYS A 175 -18.76 35.33 6.13
CA LYS A 175 -19.17 36.70 5.75
C LYS A 175 -20.67 36.94 5.99
N ARG A 176 -21.54 35.95 5.72
CA ARG A 176 -22.97 36.03 6.03
C ARG A 176 -23.25 36.09 7.53
N LYS A 177 -22.60 35.25 8.35
CA LYS A 177 -22.72 35.30 9.82
C LYS A 177 -22.27 36.65 10.40
N GLN A 178 -21.17 37.21 9.90
CA GLN A 178 -20.69 38.54 10.31
C GLN A 178 -21.68 39.65 9.92
N ARG A 179 -22.25 39.62 8.70
CA ARG A 179 -23.27 40.59 8.27
C ARG A 179 -24.56 40.52 9.10
N HIS A 180 -25.02 39.31 9.47
CA HIS A 180 -26.19 39.14 10.35
C HIS A 180 -25.90 39.54 11.82
N GLY A 181 -24.67 39.36 12.30
CA GLY A 181 -24.26 39.83 13.63
C GLY A 181 -24.16 41.35 13.73
N SER A 182 -23.68 42.02 12.67
CA SER A 182 -23.65 43.49 12.60
C SER A 182 -25.04 44.11 12.46
N GLN A 183 -25.98 43.47 11.76
CA GLN A 183 -27.36 43.98 11.65
C GLN A 183 -28.15 43.90 12.97
N ARG A 184 -27.85 42.92 13.84
CA ARG A 184 -28.46 42.80 15.18
C ARG A 184 -27.90 43.76 16.22
N SER A 185 -26.73 44.36 15.99
CA SER A 185 -26.11 45.36 16.88
C SER A 185 -26.40 46.81 16.48
N SER A 186 -27.07 47.00 15.33
CA SER A 186 -27.46 48.31 14.79
C SER A 186 -28.97 48.55 14.76
N GLN A 187 -29.77 47.70 15.42
CA GLN A 187 -31.17 48.02 15.74
C GLN A 187 -31.22 48.52 17.20
N PRO A 188 -31.72 49.74 17.46
CA PRO A 188 -31.82 50.32 18.79
C PRO A 188 -32.85 49.61 19.68
#